data_AF-A0A553PDJ2-F1
#
_entry.id   AF-A0A553PDJ2-F1
#
_cell.length_a   1.000
_cell.length_b   1.000
_cell.length_c   1.000
_cell.angle_alpha   90.00
_cell.angle_beta   90.00
_cell.angle_gamma   90.00
#
_symmetry.space_group_name_H-M   'P 1'
#
loop_
_entity.id
_entity.type
_entity.pdbx_description
1 polymer ?
#
loop_
_entity_poly.entity_id
_entity_poly.type
_entity_poly.pdbx_seq_one_letter_code
_entity_poly.pdbx_strand_id
1 'polypeptide(L)'
;MAKCLISATLRTSLDSKCLDKLIVSSDNDIIIMNDGPTILKMMDVDHKVAKLMVQALNEWGIPPIWIKLVAKCVMEHLESMANCFEVNPKNPKNLIQMVMTALGSKVINKCHCQMAKIAVHTILLMTLIPSTDRQQAQQSWY
;
A
#
# COMPACT_ATOMS: atom_id res chain seq x y z
N MET A 1 0.30 -11.79 23.03
CA MET A 1 -1.01 -11.11 22.96
C MET A 1 -1.06 -10.00 21.90
N ALA A 2 -0.16 -9.01 21.94
CA ALA A 2 -0.13 -7.90 20.96
C ALA A 2 -0.04 -8.34 19.47
N LYS A 3 0.77 -9.36 19.15
CA LYS A 3 0.89 -9.93 17.79
C LYS A 3 -0.46 -10.37 17.21
N CYS A 4 -1.27 -11.08 17.99
CA CYS A 4 -2.57 -11.59 17.56
C CYS A 4 -3.56 -10.46 17.35
N LEU A 5 -3.55 -9.44 18.22
CA LEU A 5 -4.42 -8.28 18.12
C LEU A 5 -4.12 -7.46 16.85
N ILE A 6 -2.84 -7.20 16.59
CA ILE A 6 -2.41 -6.47 15.39
C ILE A 6 -2.75 -7.28 14.13
N SER A 7 -2.48 -8.59 14.13
CA SER A 7 -2.84 -9.46 13.01
C SER A 7 -4.34 -9.49 12.75
N ALA A 8 -5.18 -9.58 13.80
CA ALA A 8 -6.63 -9.54 13.66
C ALA A 8 -7.12 -8.19 13.12
N THR A 9 -6.56 -7.09 13.64
CA THR A 9 -6.88 -5.72 13.19
C THR A 9 -6.55 -5.54 11.72
N LEU A 10 -5.33 -5.92 11.30
CA LEU A 10 -4.90 -5.82 9.91
C LEU A 10 -5.61 -6.79 8.99
N ARG A 11 -5.95 -8.00 9.45
CA ARG A 11 -6.66 -9.00 8.63
C ARG A 11 -7.97 -8.45 8.09
N THR A 12 -8.74 -7.75 8.92
CA THR A 12 -10.00 -7.10 8.47
C THR A 12 -9.78 -5.94 7.48
N SER A 13 -8.53 -5.50 7.24
CA SER A 13 -8.17 -4.46 6.26
C SER A 13 -7.72 -5.03 4.91
N LEU A 14 -7.37 -6.33 4.85
CA LEU A 14 -6.73 -6.95 3.68
C LEU A 14 -7.72 -7.65 2.74
N ASP A 15 -8.99 -7.78 3.14
CA ASP A 15 -10.01 -8.42 2.31
C ASP A 15 -10.60 -7.45 1.27
N SER A 16 -11.13 -8.01 0.17
CA SER A 16 -11.89 -7.27 -0.85
C SER A 16 -13.16 -6.60 -0.30
N LYS A 17 -13.62 -7.05 0.88
CA LYS A 17 -14.65 -6.42 1.72
C LYS A 17 -14.01 -5.86 2.98
N CYS A 18 -12.97 -5.07 2.81
CA CYS A 18 -12.27 -4.44 3.91
C CYS A 18 -13.20 -3.56 4.75
N LEU A 19 -12.96 -3.53 6.06
CA LEU A 19 -13.64 -2.63 6.99
C LEU A 19 -12.82 -1.35 7.15
N ASP A 20 -13.46 -0.20 7.30
CA ASP A 20 -12.78 1.03 7.69
C ASP A 20 -12.55 1.04 9.21
N LYS A 21 -11.42 1.60 9.64
CA LYS A 21 -11.00 1.67 11.04
C LYS A 21 -11.07 3.11 11.48
N LEU A 22 -11.77 3.34 12.57
CA LEU A 22 -11.81 4.64 13.23
C LEU A 22 -10.77 4.62 14.34
N ILE A 23 -9.77 5.49 14.22
CA ILE A 23 -8.70 5.68 15.21
C ILE A 23 -8.88 7.07 15.81
N VAL A 24 -8.88 7.14 17.13
CA VAL A 24 -8.91 8.40 17.88
C VAL A 24 -7.50 8.67 18.37
N SER A 25 -6.93 9.80 17.97
CA SER A 25 -5.61 10.25 18.41
C SER A 25 -5.66 10.76 19.85
N SER A 26 -4.50 10.83 20.51
CA SER A 26 -4.35 11.53 21.80
C SER A 26 -4.75 13.00 21.72
N ASP A 27 -4.57 13.61 20.55
CA ASP A 27 -4.92 15.01 20.28
C ASP A 27 -6.42 15.19 19.97
N ASN A 28 -7.23 14.14 20.20
CA ASN A 28 -8.67 14.10 19.96
C ASN A 28 -9.08 14.20 18.48
N ASP A 29 -8.14 14.05 17.56
CA ASP A 29 -8.39 13.91 16.13
C ASP A 29 -8.95 12.53 15.79
N ILE A 30 -9.96 12.49 14.93
CA ILE A 30 -10.62 11.26 14.48
C ILE A 30 -10.20 10.98 13.04
N ILE A 31 -9.54 9.84 12.82
CA ILE A 31 -9.10 9.41 11.50
C ILE A 31 -9.82 8.11 11.15
N ILE A 32 -10.53 8.11 10.02
CA ILE A 32 -11.14 6.90 9.45
C ILE A 32 -10.26 6.43 8.29
N MET A 33 -9.71 5.21 8.39
CA MET A 33 -8.86 4.67 7.35
C MET A 33 -8.93 3.15 7.19
N ASN A 34 -8.50 2.69 6.03
CA ASN A 34 -8.28 1.27 5.74
C ASN A 34 -6.86 1.03 5.17
N ASP A 35 -5.85 1.75 5.65
CA ASP A 35 -4.48 1.60 5.19
C ASP A 35 -3.59 0.99 6.26
N GLY A 36 -3.17 -0.26 6.06
CA GLY A 36 -2.40 -1.02 7.05
C GLY A 36 -1.16 -0.28 7.59
N PRO A 37 -0.28 0.26 6.73
CA PRO A 37 0.88 1.03 7.18
C PRO A 37 0.52 2.23 8.04
N THR A 38 -0.52 2.98 7.66
CA THR A 38 -0.92 4.18 8.39
C THR A 38 -1.66 3.84 9.69
N ILE A 39 -2.43 2.73 9.73
CA ILE A 39 -3.01 2.17 10.97
C ILE A 39 -1.89 1.85 11.96
N LEU A 40 -0.83 1.18 11.50
CA LEU A 40 0.30 0.80 12.36
C LEU A 40 1.09 2.01 12.89
N LYS A 41 1.21 3.08 12.11
CA LYS A 41 1.84 4.34 12.55
C LYS A 41 1.02 5.02 13.65
N MET A 42 -0.31 4.97 13.55
CA MET A 42 -1.20 5.63 14.50
C MET A 42 -1.42 4.83 15.79
N MET A 43 -1.30 3.50 15.73
CA MET A 43 -1.52 2.59 16.87
C MET A 43 -0.36 2.54 17.90
N ASP A 44 0.64 3.41 17.81
CA ASP A 44 1.88 3.42 18.63
C ASP A 44 2.42 2.00 18.88
N VAL A 45 2.59 1.25 17.78
CA VAL A 45 3.04 -0.14 17.86
C VAL A 45 4.53 -0.13 18.20
N ASP A 46 4.83 -0.34 19.49
CA ASP A 46 6.18 -0.51 20.01
C ASP A 46 7.05 -1.36 19.08
N HIS A 47 8.28 -0.92 18.81
CA HIS A 47 9.28 -1.72 18.07
C HIS A 47 9.50 -3.12 18.69
N LYS A 48 9.14 -3.30 19.97
CA LYS A 48 9.11 -4.60 20.64
C LYS A 48 8.25 -5.62 19.87
N VAL A 49 7.15 -5.22 19.26
CA VAL A 49 6.30 -6.12 18.46
C VAL A 49 7.03 -6.63 17.21
N ALA A 50 7.76 -5.75 16.51
CA ALA A 50 8.57 -6.16 15.35
C ALA A 50 9.66 -7.15 15.79
N LYS A 51 10.32 -6.88 16.92
CA LYS A 51 11.30 -7.80 17.51
C LYS A 51 10.68 -9.13 17.92
N LEU A 52 9.48 -9.13 18.51
CA LEU A 52 8.73 -10.33 18.89
C LEU A 52 8.25 -11.13 17.67
N MET A 53 7.92 -10.48 16.55
CA MET A 53 7.59 -11.19 15.31
C MET A 53 8.80 -11.93 14.74
N VAL A 54 9.97 -11.29 14.71
CA VAL A 54 11.22 -11.93 14.29
C VAL A 54 11.62 -13.05 15.26
N GLN A 55 11.48 -12.80 16.55
CA GLN A 55 11.77 -13.80 17.58
C GLN A 55 10.84 -15.02 17.47
N ALA A 56 9.55 -14.84 17.18
CA ALA A 56 8.63 -15.94 16.97
C ALA A 56 9.02 -16.84 15.79
N LEU A 57 9.57 -16.27 14.71
CA LEU A 57 10.09 -17.05 13.57
C LEU A 57 11.32 -17.85 13.97
N ASN A 58 12.19 -17.29 14.82
CA ASN A 58 13.33 -18.00 15.39
C ASN A 58 12.87 -19.12 16.35
N GLU A 59 11.85 -18.88 17.16
CA GLU A 59 11.26 -19.87 18.09
C GLU A 59 10.62 -21.05 17.36
N TRP A 60 10.09 -20.83 16.16
CA TRP A 60 9.61 -21.90 15.27
C TRP A 60 10.76 -22.71 14.63
N GLY A 61 12.00 -22.44 15.01
CA GLY A 61 13.18 -23.16 14.55
C GLY A 61 13.57 -22.84 13.11
N ILE A 62 13.04 -21.76 12.52
CA ILE A 62 13.34 -21.35 11.15
C ILE A 62 14.62 -20.50 11.19
N PRO A 63 15.74 -20.96 10.61
CA PRO A 63 16.96 -20.16 10.56
C PRO A 63 16.76 -18.88 9.73
N PRO A 64 17.35 -17.73 10.11
CA PRO A 64 17.22 -16.48 9.35
C PRO A 64 17.65 -16.59 7.88
N ILE A 65 18.61 -17.47 7.60
CA ILE A 65 19.06 -17.78 6.23
C ILE A 65 17.96 -18.41 5.38
N TRP A 66 17.08 -19.22 5.98
CA TRP A 66 15.95 -19.84 5.28
C TRP A 66 14.83 -18.82 5.03
N ILE A 67 14.57 -17.90 5.95
CA ILE A 67 13.61 -16.80 5.72
C ILE A 67 14.04 -15.98 4.50
N LYS A 68 15.33 -15.64 4.41
CA LYS A 68 15.89 -14.92 3.25
C LYS A 68 15.79 -15.74 1.97
N LEU A 69 16.11 -17.04 2.03
CA LEU A 69 16.07 -17.93 0.86
C LEU A 69 14.64 -18.13 0.35
N VAL A 70 13.68 -18.35 1.24
CA VAL A 70 12.25 -18.47 0.90
C VAL A 70 11.76 -17.15 0.30
N ALA A 71 12.08 -16.01 0.92
CA ALA A 71 11.71 -14.71 0.36
C ALA A 71 12.28 -14.53 -1.06
N LYS A 72 13.55 -14.91 -1.29
CA LYS A 72 14.16 -14.86 -2.61
C LYS A 72 13.44 -15.77 -3.62
N CYS A 73 13.20 -17.03 -3.28
CA CYS A 73 12.53 -17.99 -4.15
C CYS A 73 11.10 -17.54 -4.49
N VAL A 74 10.37 -16.99 -3.52
CA VAL A 74 9.03 -16.42 -3.73
C VAL A 74 9.09 -15.22 -4.67
N MET A 75 10.08 -14.33 -4.53
CA MET A 75 10.24 -13.18 -5.42
C MET A 75 10.54 -13.61 -6.85
N GLU A 76 11.48 -14.54 -7.05
CA GLU A 76 11.80 -15.10 -8.38
C GLU A 76 10.56 -15.76 -9.02
N HIS A 77 9.78 -16.50 -8.22
CA HIS A 77 8.54 -17.11 -8.70
C HIS A 77 7.49 -16.06 -9.07
N LEU A 78 7.27 -15.05 -8.23
CA LEU A 78 6.33 -13.96 -8.51
C LEU A 78 6.74 -13.15 -9.74
N GLU A 79 8.03 -12.89 -9.94
CA GLU A 79 8.55 -12.23 -11.14
C GLU A 79 8.28 -13.06 -12.40
N SER A 80 8.39 -14.39 -12.32
CA SER A 80 8.06 -15.27 -13.45
C SER A 80 6.57 -15.31 -13.80
N MET A 81 5.69 -15.03 -12.83
CA MET A 81 4.23 -14.97 -13.01
C MET A 81 3.71 -13.57 -13.32
N ALA A 82 4.53 -12.53 -13.08
CA ALA A 82 4.11 -11.15 -13.24
C ALA A 82 3.97 -10.80 -14.73
N ASN A 83 2.74 -10.47 -15.13
CA ASN A 83 2.47 -9.96 -16.47
C ASN A 83 2.78 -8.45 -16.51
N CYS A 84 3.74 -8.06 -17.34
CA CYS A 84 4.00 -6.66 -17.65
C CYS A 84 3.04 -6.18 -18.76
N PHE A 85 2.47 -4.99 -18.60
CA PHE A 85 1.65 -4.36 -19.63
C PHE A 85 2.37 -3.12 -20.16
N GLU A 86 2.49 -3.00 -21.48
CA GLU A 86 3.04 -1.78 -22.10
C GLU A 86 2.13 -0.58 -21.82
N VAL A 87 2.72 0.49 -21.29
CA VAL A 87 2.01 1.74 -21.05
C VAL A 87 1.94 2.50 -22.36
N ASN A 88 0.79 2.44 -23.03
CA ASN A 88 0.54 3.22 -24.23
C ASN A 88 -0.14 4.56 -23.87
N PRO A 89 0.54 5.72 -24.03
CA PRO A 89 -0.03 7.03 -23.71
C PRO A 89 -1.31 7.36 -24.49
N LYS A 90 -1.49 6.75 -25.67
CA LYS A 90 -2.68 6.96 -26.52
C LYS A 90 -3.87 6.09 -26.12
N ASN A 91 -3.64 5.02 -25.35
CA ASN A 91 -4.69 4.11 -24.88
C ASN A 91 -4.53 3.81 -23.37
N PRO A 92 -4.87 4.76 -22.48
CA PRO A 92 -4.66 4.62 -21.03
C PRO A 92 -5.64 3.66 -20.34
N LYS A 93 -6.47 2.91 -21.07
CA LYS A 93 -7.52 2.06 -20.51
C LYS A 93 -7.00 1.04 -19.50
N ASN A 94 -5.89 0.37 -19.82
CA ASN A 94 -5.28 -0.63 -18.93
C ASN A 94 -4.78 0.00 -17.64
N LEU A 95 -4.19 1.21 -17.72
CA LEU A 95 -3.70 1.95 -16.57
C LEU A 95 -4.85 2.45 -15.69
N ILE A 96 -5.93 2.95 -16.30
CA ILE A 96 -7.14 3.34 -15.59
C ILE A 96 -7.74 2.13 -14.86
N GLN A 97 -7.83 0.97 -15.52
CA GLN A 97 -8.36 -0.25 -14.91
C GLN A 97 -7.48 -0.72 -13.74
N MET A 98 -6.16 -0.65 -13.86
CA MET A 98 -5.23 -0.95 -12.78
C MET A 98 -5.44 -0.03 -11.57
N VAL A 99 -5.52 1.28 -11.81
CA VAL A 99 -5.77 2.27 -10.74
C VAL A 99 -7.14 2.06 -10.11
N MET A 100 -8.18 1.76 -10.91
CA MET A 100 -9.50 1.44 -10.38
C MET A 100 -9.48 0.24 -9.43
N THR A 101 -8.76 -0.83 -9.76
CA THR A 101 -8.62 -2.01 -8.89
C THR A 101 -7.97 -1.64 -7.56
N ALA A 102 -6.95 -0.77 -7.57
CA ALA A 102 -6.28 -0.31 -6.34
C ALA A 102 -7.17 0.59 -5.47
N LEU A 103 -8.03 1.41 -6.08
CA LEU A 103 -8.93 2.32 -5.36
C LEU A 103 -10.23 1.65 -4.89
N GLY A 104 -10.57 0.47 -5.40
CA GLY A 104 -11.82 -0.24 -5.11
C GLY A 104 -11.98 -0.68 -3.66
N SER A 105 -10.90 -0.85 -2.89
CA SER A 105 -10.91 -1.20 -1.47
C SER A 105 -10.70 0.00 -0.53
N LYS A 106 -10.89 1.22 -1.05
CA LYS A 106 -10.76 2.47 -0.28
C LYS A 106 -12.10 3.19 -0.18
N VAL A 107 -12.21 4.14 0.74
CA VAL A 107 -13.42 4.96 0.97
C VAL A 107 -13.97 5.58 -0.33
N ILE A 108 -13.09 5.89 -1.29
CA ILE A 108 -13.44 6.44 -2.61
C ILE A 108 -14.01 5.43 -3.61
N ASN A 109 -14.36 4.21 -3.19
CA ASN A 109 -14.92 3.18 -4.06
C ASN A 109 -16.24 3.62 -4.75
N LYS A 110 -16.94 4.65 -4.29
CA LYS A 110 -18.10 5.16 -5.05
C LYS A 110 -17.73 5.96 -6.30
N CYS A 111 -16.55 6.60 -6.31
CA CYS A 111 -16.09 7.49 -7.38
C CYS A 111 -14.71 7.10 -7.95
N HIS A 112 -14.26 5.87 -7.69
CA HIS A 112 -12.93 5.40 -8.09
C HIS A 112 -12.67 5.49 -9.59
N CYS A 113 -13.70 5.39 -10.44
CA CYS A 113 -13.55 5.59 -11.89
C CYS A 113 -13.12 7.01 -12.26
N GLN A 114 -13.74 8.03 -11.67
CA GLN A 114 -13.40 9.43 -11.91
C GLN A 114 -12.01 9.75 -11.36
N MET A 115 -11.74 9.30 -10.12
CA MET A 115 -10.43 9.47 -9.49
C MET A 115 -9.32 8.79 -10.29
N ALA A 116 -9.55 7.58 -10.80
CA ALA A 116 -8.58 6.87 -11.62
C ALA A 116 -8.24 7.62 -12.92
N LYS A 117 -9.24 8.20 -13.60
CA LYS A 117 -9.01 9.02 -14.80
C LYS A 117 -8.16 10.24 -14.49
N ILE A 118 -8.45 10.94 -13.39
CA ILE A 118 -7.70 12.13 -12.96
C ILE A 118 -6.25 11.74 -12.63
N ALA A 119 -6.04 10.68 -11.84
CA ALA A 119 -4.72 10.22 -11.47
C ALA A 119 -3.88 9.84 -12.70
N VAL A 120 -4.46 9.07 -13.63
CA VAL A 120 -3.77 8.65 -14.86
C VAL A 120 -3.47 9.84 -15.78
N HIS A 121 -4.42 10.74 -16.00
CA HIS A 121 -4.17 11.94 -16.79
C HIS A 121 -3.07 12.82 -16.18
N THR A 122 -3.06 12.97 -14.86
CA THR A 122 -2.04 13.77 -14.16
C THR A 122 -0.65 13.16 -14.35
N ILE A 123 -0.52 11.84 -14.18
CA ILE A 123 0.76 11.13 -14.38
C ILE A 123 1.23 11.26 -15.84
N LEU A 124 0.35 11.03 -16.82
CA LEU A 124 0.70 11.15 -18.24
C LEU A 124 1.11 12.59 -18.59
N LEU A 125 0.41 13.59 -18.05
CA LEU A 125 0.80 14.99 -18.21
C LEU A 125 2.20 15.24 -17.64
N MET A 126 2.49 14.76 -16.41
CA MET A 126 3.79 14.93 -15.77
C MET A 126 4.95 14.26 -16.53
N THR A 127 4.69 13.18 -17.25
CA THR A 127 5.70 12.54 -18.11
C THR A 127 6.02 13.36 -19.36
N LEU A 128 5.11 14.21 -19.82
CA LEU A 128 5.28 15.08 -20.98
C LEU A 128 5.94 16.44 -20.63
N ILE A 129 5.94 16.81 -19.35
CA ILE A 129 6.61 18.02 -18.87
C ILE A 129 8.14 17.78 -18.85
N PRO A 130 8.95 18.62 -19.54
CA PRO A 130 10.41 18.56 -19.49
C PRO A 130 10.92 18.64 -18.05
N SER A 131 12.03 17.94 -17.75
CA SER A 131 12.60 17.85 -16.39
C SER A 131 12.90 19.19 -15.72
N THR A 132 13.06 20.26 -16.51
CA THR A 132 13.42 21.60 -16.06
C THR A 132 12.29 22.29 -15.29
N ASP A 133 11.02 22.06 -15.67
CA ASP A 133 9.87 22.71 -15.02
C ASP A 133 9.34 21.92 -13.80
N ARG A 134 9.77 20.65 -13.64
CA ARG A 134 9.34 19.79 -12.54
C ARG A 134 9.78 20.31 -11.16
N GLN A 135 10.93 20.98 -11.08
CA GLN A 135 11.43 21.53 -9.82
C GLN A 135 10.66 22.78 -9.37
N GLN A 136 10.19 23.62 -10.31
CA GLN A 136 9.34 24.77 -9.99
C GLN A 136 7.93 24.34 -9.57
N ALA A 137 7.37 23.32 -10.21
CA ALA A 137 6.06 22.79 -9.82
C ALA A 137 6.09 22.15 -8.43
N GLN A 138 7.16 21.43 -8.04
CA GLN A 138 7.27 20.86 -6.69
C GLN A 138 7.37 21.90 -5.57
N GLN A 139 7.88 23.11 -5.85
CA GLN A 139 7.98 24.18 -4.85
C GLN A 139 6.70 25.04 -4.71
N SER A 140 5.73 24.91 -5.61
CA SER A 140 4.48 25.69 -5.59
C SER A 140 3.34 24.99 -4.84
N TRP A 141 3.44 23.67 -4.65
CA TRP A 141 2.39 22.83 -4.02
C TRP A 141 2.71 22.44 -2.57
N TYR A 142 3.69 23.09 -1.94
CA TYR A 142 4.02 23.04 -0.51
C TYR A 142 4.16 24.48 0.01
#